data_AF-A0A931RJC0-F1
#
_entry.id   AF-A0A931RJC0-F1
#
_cell.length_a   1.000
_cell.length_b   1.000
_cell.length_c   1.000
_cell.angle_alpha   90.00
_cell.angle_beta   90.00
_cell.angle_gamma   90.00
#
_symmetry.space_group_name_H-M   'P 1'
#
loop_
_entity.id
_entity.type
_entity.pdbx_description
1 polymer ?
#
loop_
_entity_poly.entity_id
_entity_poly.type
_entity_poly.pdbx_seq_one_letter_code
_entity_poly.pdbx_strand_id
1 'polypeptide(L)'
;MGGETTNKSFMILKNGGVLVSMLGQPDQALAQKHNVVAIGQSTNTNTKHLTRLAELIDAGAIKPQIDKVYPLDQAREAFERLEKGSPQGKVVIRIK
;
A
#
# COMPACT_ATOMS: atom_id res chain seq x y z
N MET A 1 -6.04 8.29 -3.41
CA MET A 1 -5.12 8.99 -2.48
C MET A 1 -3.76 9.03 -3.14
N GLY A 2 -3.11 10.18 -3.28
CA GLY A 2 -1.88 10.39 -4.08
C GLY A 2 -1.83 11.82 -4.64
N GLY A 3 -0.75 12.23 -5.29
CA GLY A 3 -0.64 13.58 -5.88
C GLY A 3 -0.66 14.70 -4.82
N GLU A 4 -1.73 15.50 -4.76
CA GLU A 4 -1.86 16.60 -3.80
C GLU A 4 -1.72 16.17 -2.34
N THR A 5 -2.20 14.98 -1.99
CA THR A 5 -2.02 14.44 -0.62
C THR A 5 -0.54 14.21 -0.30
N THR A 6 0.23 13.73 -1.28
CA THR A 6 1.68 13.57 -1.14
C THR A 6 2.35 14.93 -0.98
N ASN A 7 1.95 15.94 -1.77
CA ASN A 7 2.51 17.30 -1.69
C ASN A 7 2.24 17.96 -0.32
N LYS A 8 1.04 17.78 0.24
CA LYS A 8 0.70 18.28 1.57
C LYS A 8 1.52 17.62 2.68
N SER A 9 1.93 16.36 2.48
CA SER A 9 2.70 15.61 3.47
C SER A 9 4.12 16.16 3.69
N PHE A 10 4.71 16.84 2.70
CA PHE A 10 6.02 17.50 2.86
C PHE A 10 6.03 18.58 3.95
N MET A 11 4.89 19.25 4.16
CA MET A 11 4.81 20.38 5.10
C MET A 11 4.78 19.95 6.57
N ILE A 12 4.51 18.68 6.87
CA ILE A 12 4.37 18.16 8.24
C ILE A 12 5.55 17.29 8.67
N LEU A 13 6.49 17.01 7.76
CA LEU A 13 7.67 16.21 8.06
C LEU A 13 8.70 17.06 8.81
N LYS A 14 9.38 16.42 9.77
CA LYS A 14 10.54 17.00 10.43
C LYS A 14 11.70 17.11 9.45
N ASN A 15 12.60 18.04 9.73
CA ASN A 15 13.87 18.18 9.03
C ASN A 15 14.64 16.84 9.01
N GLY A 16 15.08 16.40 7.84
CA GLY A 16 15.71 15.09 7.61
C GLY A 16 14.75 13.89 7.55
N GLY A 17 13.44 14.14 7.61
CA GLY A 17 12.40 13.10 7.53
C GLY A 17 12.35 12.41 6.16
N VAL A 18 11.65 11.27 6.09
CA VAL A 18 11.53 10.47 4.87
C VAL A 18 10.08 10.40 4.42
N LEU A 19 9.81 10.83 3.19
CA LEU A 19 8.56 10.63 2.48
C LEU A 19 8.69 9.42 1.55
N VAL A 20 7.79 8.45 1.68
CA VAL A 20 7.74 7.27 0.81
C VAL A 20 6.42 7.25 0.06
N SER A 21 6.46 7.18 -1.28
CA SER A 21 5.28 7.18 -2.15
C SER A 21 5.16 5.85 -2.90
N MET A 22 3.99 5.20 -2.84
CA MET A 22 3.73 3.95 -3.57
C MET A 22 3.12 4.18 -4.97
N LEU A 23 2.67 5.40 -5.29
CA LEU A 23 1.91 5.72 -6.51
C LEU A 23 2.73 6.47 -7.57
N GLY A 24 4.04 6.52 -7.39
CA GLY A 24 4.96 7.22 -8.30
C GLY A 24 6.09 7.93 -7.57
N GLN A 25 6.99 8.52 -8.36
CA GLN A 25 8.11 9.30 -7.84
C GLN A 25 7.60 10.61 -7.21
N PRO A 26 7.94 10.88 -5.93
CA PRO A 26 7.59 12.14 -5.29
C PRO A 26 8.43 13.31 -5.84
N ASP A 27 7.92 14.53 -5.70
CA ASP A 27 8.59 15.74 -6.16
C ASP A 27 9.88 16.01 -5.37
N GLN A 28 11.02 15.90 -6.06
CA GLN A 28 12.35 16.07 -5.48
C GLN A 28 12.69 17.54 -5.18
N ALA A 29 12.09 18.50 -5.89
CA ALA A 29 12.29 19.92 -5.61
C ALA A 29 11.59 20.31 -4.30
N LEU A 30 10.38 19.78 -4.06
CA LEU A 30 9.73 19.92 -2.76
C LEU A 30 10.51 19.22 -1.64
N ALA A 31 11.08 18.04 -1.93
CA ALA A 31 11.91 17.34 -0.97
C ALA A 31 13.10 18.18 -0.49
N GLN A 32 13.84 18.78 -1.43
CA GLN A 32 14.97 19.67 -1.12
C GLN A 32 14.52 20.92 -0.37
N LYS A 33 13.44 21.57 -0.82
CA LYS A 33 12.89 22.77 -0.17
C LYS A 33 12.53 22.54 1.30
N HIS A 34 12.00 21.36 1.62
CA HIS A 34 11.60 20.98 2.97
C HIS A 34 12.71 20.23 3.75
N ASN A 35 13.88 20.05 3.15
CA ASN A 35 14.99 19.25 3.67
C ASN A 35 14.56 17.84 4.12
N VAL A 36 13.84 17.14 3.26
CA VAL A 36 13.39 15.76 3.47
C VAL A 36 13.89 14.84 2.36
N VAL A 37 14.00 13.55 2.66
CA VAL A 37 14.31 12.50 1.69
C VAL A 37 13.01 12.00 1.08
N ALA A 38 12.88 11.97 -0.24
CA ALA A 38 11.67 11.51 -0.91
C ALA A 38 11.96 10.30 -1.82
N ILE A 39 11.24 9.20 -1.60
CA ILE A 39 11.49 7.91 -2.27
C ILE A 39 10.21 7.42 -2.94
N GLY A 40 10.28 7.14 -4.24
CA GLY A 40 9.28 6.32 -4.91
C GLY A 40 9.52 4.84 -4.60
N GLN A 41 8.58 4.21 -3.90
CA GLN A 41 8.60 2.78 -3.65
C GLN A 41 7.82 2.07 -4.75
N SER A 42 8.46 1.08 -5.34
CA SER A 42 7.80 0.06 -6.14
C SER A 42 7.92 -1.29 -5.44
N THR A 43 6.91 -2.13 -5.61
CA THR A 43 6.91 -3.47 -5.02
C THR A 43 7.90 -4.36 -5.78
N ASN A 44 9.01 -4.70 -5.13
CA ASN A 44 9.89 -5.78 -5.59
C ASN A 44 9.54 -7.07 -4.84
N THR A 45 8.70 -7.90 -5.45
CA THR A 45 8.30 -9.19 -4.91
C THR A 45 9.43 -10.19 -5.08
N ASN A 46 9.97 -10.70 -3.96
CA ASN A 46 10.99 -11.74 -3.96
C ASN A 46 10.72 -12.78 -2.87
N THR A 47 11.30 -13.97 -3.05
CA THR A 47 11.11 -15.11 -2.15
C THR A 47 11.47 -14.76 -0.71
N LYS A 48 12.61 -14.12 -0.46
CA LYS A 48 13.07 -13.77 0.89
C LYS A 48 12.04 -12.93 1.65
N HIS A 49 11.47 -11.92 0.99
CA HIS A 49 10.47 -11.04 1.60
C HIS A 49 9.14 -11.76 1.85
N LEU A 50 8.69 -12.57 0.89
CA LEU A 50 7.43 -13.32 1.03
C LEU A 50 7.52 -14.40 2.11
N THR A 51 8.64 -15.12 2.20
CA THR A 51 8.90 -16.10 3.27
C THR A 51 8.85 -15.42 4.63
N ARG A 52 9.54 -14.28 4.78
CA ARG A 52 9.51 -13.55 6.05
C ARG A 52 8.11 -13.05 6.41
N LEU A 53 7.33 -12.62 5.43
CA LEU A 53 5.95 -12.20 5.65
C LEU A 53 5.07 -13.38 6.10
N ALA A 54 5.23 -14.57 5.51
CA ALA A 54 4.52 -15.78 5.91
C ALA A 54 4.86 -16.17 7.36
N GLU A 55 6.13 -16.18 7.75
CA GLU A 55 6.55 -16.45 9.14
C GLU A 55 5.89 -15.51 10.15
N LEU A 56 5.75 -14.22 9.81
CA LEU A 56 5.11 -13.23 10.67
C LEU A 56 3.59 -13.46 10.77
N ILE A 57 2.96 -13.99 9.72
CA ILE A 57 1.55 -14.37 9.72
C ILE A 57 1.35 -15.63 10.57
N ASP A 58 2.19 -16.65 10.38
CA ASP A 58 2.13 -17.91 11.12
C ASP A 58 2.37 -17.71 12.62
N ALA A 59 3.28 -16.80 12.98
CA ALA A 59 3.53 -16.38 14.36
C ALA A 59 2.40 -15.51 14.95
N GLY A 60 1.38 -15.14 14.16
CA GLY A 60 0.28 -14.28 14.59
C GLY A 60 0.64 -12.79 14.79
N ALA A 61 1.87 -12.39 14.46
CA ALA A 61 2.36 -11.01 14.57
C ALA A 61 1.71 -10.08 13.53
N ILE A 62 1.32 -10.63 12.37
CA ILE A 62 0.58 -9.93 11.33
C ILE A 62 -0.71 -10.70 11.03
N LYS A 63 -1.84 -10.00 11.00
CA LYS A 63 -3.14 -10.60 10.64
C LYS A 63 -3.70 -9.91 9.39
N PRO A 64 -3.79 -10.60 8.24
CA PRO A 64 -4.42 -10.06 7.06
C PRO A 64 -5.87 -9.65 7.36
N GLN A 65 -6.20 -8.39 7.11
CA GLN A 65 -7.58 -7.93 7.20
C GLN A 65 -8.27 -8.28 5.88
N ILE A 66 -9.38 -9.02 5.97
CA ILE A 66 -10.19 -9.41 4.82
C ILE A 66 -11.45 -8.57 4.84
N ASP A 67 -11.70 -7.84 3.76
CA ASP A 67 -12.92 -7.06 3.59
C ASP A 67 -14.10 -8.00 3.26
N LYS A 68 -13.93 -8.82 2.22
CA LYS A 68 -14.92 -9.81 1.81
C LYS A 68 -14.30 -10.91 0.97
N VAL A 69 -14.87 -12.11 1.08
CA VAL A 69 -14.51 -13.29 0.28
C VAL A 69 -15.63 -13.57 -0.72
N TYR A 70 -15.27 -13.75 -1.99
CA TYR A 70 -16.17 -14.08 -3.08
C TYR A 70 -15.76 -15.43 -3.70
N PRO A 71 -16.70 -16.30 -4.08
CA PRO A 71 -16.40 -17.41 -4.98
C PRO A 71 -15.98 -16.89 -6.37
N LEU A 72 -15.26 -17.72 -7.14
CA LEU A 72 -14.72 -17.34 -8.45
C LEU A 72 -15.81 -16.89 -9.46
N ASP A 73 -17.00 -17.47 -9.41
CA ASP A 73 -18.15 -17.10 -10.25
C ASP A 73 -18.70 -15.69 -9.93
N GLN A 74 -18.31 -15.11 -8.80
CA GLN A 74 -18.66 -13.73 -8.38
C GLN A 74 -17.48 -12.76 -8.51
N ALA A 75 -16.52 -13.05 -9.41
CA ALA A 75 -15.36 -12.19 -9.62
C ALA A 75 -15.77 -10.76 -10.04
N ARG A 76 -16.85 -10.60 -10.81
CA ARG A 76 -17.36 -9.27 -11.21
C ARG A 76 -17.74 -8.44 -9.99
N GLU A 77 -18.52 -9.00 -9.08
CA GLU A 77 -18.97 -8.35 -7.85
C GLU A 77 -17.80 -8.01 -6.92
N ALA A 78 -16.75 -8.84 -6.92
CA ALA A 78 -15.52 -8.55 -6.20
C ALA A 78 -14.78 -7.33 -6.76
N PHE A 79 -14.68 -7.19 -8.09
CA PHE A 79 -14.11 -6.00 -8.73
C PHE A 79 -14.97 -4.76 -8.51
N GLU A 80 -16.30 -4.88 -8.61
CA GLU A 80 -17.19 -3.77 -8.30
C GLU A 80 -17.03 -3.29 -6.85
N ARG A 81 -16.81 -4.21 -5.89
CA ARG A 81 -16.53 -3.86 -4.48
C ARG A 81 -15.22 -3.07 -4.33
N LEU A 82 -14.21 -3.43 -5.11
CA LEU A 82 -12.91 -2.74 -5.16
C LEU A 82 -13.03 -1.34 -5.78
N GLU A 83 -13.85 -1.18 -6.82
CA GLU A 83 -14.04 0.09 -7.52
C GLU A 83 -14.94 1.08 -6.78
N LYS A 84 -16.01 0.60 -6.12
CA LYS A 84 -17.00 1.44 -5.43
C LYS A 84 -16.47 2.15 -4.17
N GLY A 85 -15.19 1.98 -3.79
CA GLY A 85 -14.58 2.72 -2.69
C GLY A 85 -13.24 2.17 -2.19
N SER A 86 -12.87 2.54 -0.96
CA SER A 86 -11.69 1.97 -0.27
C SER A 86 -12.12 0.73 0.53
N PRO A 87 -11.84 -0.50 0.06
CA PRO A 87 -12.13 -1.70 0.85
C PRO A 87 -11.37 -1.67 2.18
N GLN A 88 -12.00 -2.13 3.25
CA GLN A 88 -11.38 -2.21 4.57
C GLN A 88 -10.63 -3.53 4.69
N GLY A 89 -9.56 -3.67 3.89
CA GLY A 89 -8.75 -4.87 3.80
C GLY A 89 -8.69 -5.46 2.40
N LYS A 90 -8.31 -6.75 2.32
CA LYS A 90 -8.19 -7.50 1.07
C LYS A 90 -9.55 -8.02 0.63
N VAL A 91 -9.89 -7.80 -0.63
CA VAL A 91 -10.95 -8.54 -1.33
C VAL A 91 -10.35 -9.85 -1.84
N VAL A 92 -10.95 -10.98 -1.47
CA VAL A 92 -10.40 -12.31 -1.74
C VAL A 92 -11.32 -13.09 -2.68
N ILE A 93 -10.73 -13.72 -3.70
CA ILE A 93 -11.42 -14.72 -4.51
C ILE A 93 -11.07 -16.12 -3.98
N ARG A 94 -12.08 -16.91 -3.66
CA ARG A 94 -11.95 -18.31 -3.27
C ARG A 94 -12.17 -19.20 -4.47
N ILE A 95 -11.14 -19.97 -4.80
CA ILE A 95 -11.17 -21.04 -5.80
C ILE A 95 -11.39 -22.36 -5.03
N LYS A 96 -12.27 -23.24 -5.54
CA LYS A 96 -12.45 -24.61 -5.01
C LYS A 96 -11.43 -25.54 -5.64
#